data_AF-A0A357L6K7-F1
#
_entry.id   AF-A0A357L6K7-F1
#
_cell.length_a   1.000
_cell.length_b   1.000
_cell.length_c   1.000
_cell.angle_alpha   90.00
_cell.angle_beta   90.00
_cell.angle_gamma   90.00
#
_symmetry.space_group_name_H-M   'P 1'
#
loop_
_entity.id
_entity.type
_entity.pdbx_description
1 polymer ?
#
loop_
_entity_poly.entity_id
_entity_poly.type
_entity_poly.pdbx_seq_one_letter_code
_entity_poly.pdbx_strand_id
1 'polypeptide(L)'
;DDIRIKMCTTVGAEDFVTVHHELGHNYYQRAYKDQPVLFQNGANDGFHEAIGDMIALSITPEYMKQIGLIDTVPPASDDVGLLMRQALDKIAFLPFGLVVDKFRWDVFSGDITPDRYNEGWWALRTQYQGIAPPSPRPADGFDAGSKYHVPGNVPYTRYFLARILQFQFYKAACDQIGWKGPLHRCSFYGSKEVGKRLNAMLEMGASKPWPDALEAFTGSRQMDGAAIVAYFAPLMDELKKANAGRQCGW
;
A
#
# COMPACT_ATOMS: atom_id res chain seq x y z
N ASP A 1 8.74 -13.07 -22.75
CA ASP A 1 8.86 -14.30 -21.95
C ASP A 1 10.06 -14.35 -21.01
N ASP A 2 10.80 -13.25 -20.79
CA ASP A 2 11.90 -13.21 -19.82
C ASP A 2 11.51 -12.34 -18.63
N ILE A 3 11.15 -12.98 -17.51
CA ILE A 3 10.73 -12.33 -16.27
C ILE A 3 11.62 -12.86 -15.15
N ARG A 4 12.26 -11.97 -14.39
CA ARG A 4 13.30 -12.32 -13.40
C ARG A 4 13.12 -11.50 -12.13
N ILE A 5 13.45 -12.11 -10.99
CA ILE A 5 13.66 -11.39 -9.72
C ILE A 5 15.16 -11.25 -9.50
N LYS A 6 15.61 -10.04 -9.14
CA LYS A 6 16.97 -9.79 -8.67
C LYS A 6 16.91 -9.40 -7.19
N MET A 7 17.21 -10.34 -6.31
CA MET A 7 17.14 -10.14 -4.86
C MET A 7 18.26 -10.93 -4.17
N CYS A 8 18.88 -10.33 -3.15
CA CYS A 8 19.82 -11.02 -2.26
C CYS A 8 19.04 -11.65 -1.10
N THR A 9 18.28 -12.71 -1.37
CA THR A 9 17.37 -13.32 -0.38
C THR A 9 18.13 -13.99 0.76
N THR A 10 17.71 -13.69 1.99
CA THR A 10 18.11 -14.35 3.22
C THR A 10 16.94 -15.11 3.83
N VAL A 11 17.23 -16.04 4.74
CA VAL A 11 16.18 -16.78 5.45
C VAL A 11 15.64 -15.91 6.59
N GLY A 12 14.55 -15.20 6.31
CA GLY A 12 13.91 -14.30 7.28
C GLY A 12 12.49 -13.92 6.89
N ALA A 13 11.71 -13.48 7.87
CA ALA A 13 10.30 -13.11 7.66
C ALA A 13 10.14 -11.91 6.69
N GLU A 14 11.08 -10.95 6.74
CA GLU A 14 11.09 -9.80 5.83
C GLU A 14 11.25 -10.25 4.39
N ASP A 15 12.31 -11.01 4.08
CA ASP A 15 12.56 -11.49 2.73
C ASP A 15 11.51 -12.48 2.23
N PHE A 16 10.88 -13.25 3.13
CA PHE A 16 9.74 -14.09 2.78
C PHE A 16 8.54 -13.27 2.31
N VAL A 17 8.25 -12.14 2.96
CA VAL A 17 7.19 -11.22 2.52
C VAL A 17 7.60 -10.52 1.22
N THR A 18 8.83 -10.03 1.14
CA THR A 18 9.37 -9.34 -0.04
C THR A 18 9.30 -10.21 -1.28
N VAL A 19 9.74 -11.48 -1.22
CA VAL A 19 9.70 -12.34 -2.41
C VAL A 19 8.27 -12.61 -2.90
N HIS A 20 7.27 -12.65 -2.00
CA HIS A 20 5.86 -12.77 -2.40
C HIS A 20 5.35 -11.49 -3.07
N HIS A 21 5.75 -10.32 -2.55
CA HIS A 21 5.45 -9.04 -3.18
C HIS A 21 6.05 -8.97 -4.61
N GLU A 22 7.34 -9.29 -4.76
CA GLU A 22 8.04 -9.28 -6.05
C GLU A 22 7.46 -10.30 -7.04
N LEU A 23 7.05 -11.47 -6.56
CA LEU A 23 6.34 -12.45 -7.39
C LEU A 23 5.00 -11.88 -7.89
N GLY A 24 4.31 -11.07 -7.09
CA GLY A 24 3.13 -10.32 -7.51
C GLY A 24 3.36 -9.45 -8.74
N HIS A 25 4.48 -8.70 -8.76
CA HIS A 25 4.87 -7.93 -9.94
C HIS A 25 5.13 -8.81 -11.15
N ASN A 26 5.84 -9.93 -10.98
CA ASN A 26 6.11 -10.86 -12.07
C ASN A 26 4.83 -11.50 -12.62
N TYR A 27 3.87 -11.85 -11.77
CA TYR A 27 2.59 -12.38 -12.21
C TYR A 27 1.80 -11.33 -13.01
N TYR A 28 1.83 -10.07 -12.59
CA TYR A 28 1.20 -9.00 -13.37
C TYR A 28 1.87 -8.81 -14.73
N GLN A 29 3.21 -8.70 -14.75
CA GLN A 29 4.01 -8.61 -15.98
C GLN A 29 3.75 -9.77 -16.93
N ARG A 30 3.60 -10.98 -16.40
CA ARG A 30 3.28 -12.16 -17.18
C ARG A 30 1.87 -12.12 -17.75
N ALA A 31 0.89 -11.62 -16.99
CA ALA A 31 -0.50 -11.61 -17.41
C ALA A 31 -0.74 -10.66 -18.60
N TYR A 32 -0.18 -9.44 -18.58
CA TYR A 32 -0.36 -8.50 -19.69
C TYR A 32 0.66 -8.67 -20.82
N LYS A 33 1.49 -9.72 -20.82
CA LYS A 33 2.62 -9.87 -21.76
C LYS A 33 2.21 -9.83 -23.25
N ASP A 34 0.97 -10.22 -23.54
CA ASP A 34 0.42 -10.28 -24.90
C ASP A 34 -0.28 -8.97 -25.31
N GLN A 35 -0.33 -7.97 -24.43
CA GLN A 35 -0.76 -6.62 -24.78
C GLN A 35 0.25 -5.95 -25.72
N PRO A 36 -0.20 -5.02 -26.60
CA PRO A 36 0.70 -4.14 -27.33
C PRO A 36 1.68 -3.44 -26.38
N VAL A 37 2.91 -3.18 -26.82
CA VAL A 37 4.00 -2.64 -25.99
C VAL A 37 3.58 -1.40 -25.19
N LEU A 38 2.79 -0.50 -25.78
CA LEU A 38 2.31 0.72 -25.11
C LEU A 38 1.33 0.46 -23.94
N PHE A 39 0.76 -0.75 -23.86
CA PHE A 39 -0.19 -1.17 -22.83
C PHE A 39 0.39 -2.20 -21.85
N GLN A 40 1.68 -2.53 -21.96
CA GLN A 40 2.37 -3.46 -21.05
C GLN A 40 2.79 -2.77 -19.74
N ASN A 41 1.81 -2.26 -19.00
CA ASN A 41 1.98 -1.62 -17.70
C ASN A 41 0.70 -1.80 -16.86
N GLY A 42 0.73 -1.36 -15.60
CA GLY A 42 -0.45 -1.34 -14.74
C GLY A 42 -1.53 -0.37 -15.23
N ALA A 43 -2.78 -0.62 -14.85
CA ALA A 43 -3.91 0.20 -15.27
C ALA A 43 -3.79 1.67 -14.83
N ASN A 44 -3.16 1.92 -13.67
CA ASN A 44 -2.59 3.20 -13.28
C ASN A 44 -1.34 2.98 -12.41
N ASP A 45 -0.65 4.07 -12.06
CA ASP A 45 0.57 4.08 -11.27
C ASP A 45 0.51 3.32 -9.93
N GLY A 46 -0.67 3.16 -9.32
CA GLY A 46 -0.84 2.49 -8.03
C GLY A 46 -1.07 0.98 -8.11
N PHE A 47 -1.39 0.41 -9.27
CA PHE A 47 -1.81 -0.99 -9.37
C PHE A 47 -0.68 -1.98 -9.11
N HIS A 48 0.52 -1.73 -9.66
CA HIS A 48 1.65 -2.66 -9.53
C HIS A 48 2.01 -2.94 -8.06
N GLU A 49 2.24 -1.88 -7.30
CA GLU A 49 2.56 -1.94 -5.88
C GLU A 49 1.39 -2.53 -5.08
N ALA A 50 0.15 -2.13 -5.39
CA ALA A 50 -1.04 -2.65 -4.69
C ALA A 50 -1.21 -4.17 -4.82
N ILE A 51 -0.87 -4.76 -5.96
CA ILE A 51 -0.98 -6.21 -6.18
C ILE A 51 0.06 -6.96 -5.36
N GLY A 52 1.32 -6.51 -5.39
CA GLY A 52 2.39 -7.10 -4.57
C GLY A 52 2.06 -7.00 -3.07
N ASP A 53 1.62 -5.82 -2.64
CA ASP A 53 1.23 -5.56 -1.26
C ASP A 53 -0.03 -6.35 -0.82
N MET A 54 -1.03 -6.50 -1.69
CA MET A 54 -2.21 -7.33 -1.41
C MET A 54 -1.81 -8.79 -1.14
N ILE A 55 -0.89 -9.33 -1.95
CA ILE A 55 -0.37 -10.70 -1.76
C ILE A 55 0.35 -10.78 -0.41
N ALA A 56 1.17 -9.79 -0.07
CA ALA A 56 1.84 -9.70 1.22
C ALA A 56 0.86 -9.68 2.41
N LEU A 57 -0.30 -9.00 2.30
CA LEU A 57 -1.34 -9.02 3.33
C LEU A 57 -1.95 -10.41 3.53
N SER A 58 -1.97 -11.27 2.51
CA SER A 58 -2.47 -12.65 2.61
C SER A 58 -1.50 -13.61 3.29
N ILE A 59 -0.32 -13.15 3.68
CA ILE A 59 0.67 -13.88 4.49
C ILE A 59 0.27 -13.77 5.96
N THR A 60 -0.82 -14.43 6.32
CA THR A 60 -1.34 -14.48 7.69
C THR A 60 -0.81 -15.71 8.45
N PRO A 61 -0.97 -15.76 9.78
CA PRO A 61 -0.67 -16.98 10.52
C PRO A 61 -1.47 -18.20 10.04
N GLU A 62 -2.72 -18.01 9.59
CA GLU A 62 -3.52 -19.06 8.95
C GLU A 62 -2.81 -19.62 7.70
N TYR A 63 -2.27 -18.75 6.84
CA TYR A 63 -1.47 -19.17 5.70
C TYR A 63 -0.19 -19.90 6.14
N MET A 64 0.56 -19.35 7.08
CA MET A 64 1.81 -19.95 7.58
C MET A 64 1.57 -21.37 8.12
N LYS A 65 0.43 -21.61 8.78
CA LYS A 65 0.04 -22.96 9.23
C LYS A 65 -0.27 -23.88 8.05
N GLN A 66 -1.00 -23.40 7.04
CA GLN A 66 -1.34 -24.21 5.85
C GLN A 66 -0.11 -24.68 5.08
N ILE A 67 0.96 -23.88 5.06
CA ILE A 67 2.23 -24.23 4.40
C ILE A 67 3.25 -24.92 5.33
N GLY A 68 2.88 -25.18 6.60
CA GLY A 68 3.70 -25.91 7.55
C GLY A 68 4.87 -25.12 8.16
N LEU A 69 4.83 -23.79 8.16
CA LEU A 69 5.83 -22.95 8.83
C LEU A 69 5.57 -22.77 10.33
N ILE A 70 4.31 -22.92 10.77
CA ILE A 70 3.92 -22.90 12.19
C ILE A 70 2.91 -24.01 12.48
N ASP A 71 2.92 -24.54 13.71
CA ASP A 71 1.99 -25.60 14.13
C ASP A 71 0.63 -25.04 14.60
N THR A 72 0.65 -23.87 15.22
CA THR A 72 -0.51 -23.24 15.86
C THR A 72 -0.69 -21.81 15.37
N VAL A 73 -1.94 -21.44 15.10
CA VAL A 73 -2.30 -20.05 14.79
C VAL A 73 -2.40 -19.29 16.11
N PRO A 74 -1.71 -18.15 16.27
CA PRO A 74 -1.80 -17.33 17.47
C PRO A 74 -3.25 -16.89 17.79
N PRO A 75 -3.61 -16.81 19.08
CA PRO A 75 -4.93 -16.36 19.50
C PRO A 75 -5.20 -14.91 19.10
N ALA A 76 -6.49 -14.53 19.04
CA ALA A 76 -6.91 -13.17 18.68
C ALA A 76 -6.40 -12.08 19.63
N SER A 77 -6.03 -12.44 20.86
CA SER A 77 -5.38 -11.52 21.81
C SER A 77 -4.07 -10.93 21.28
N ASP A 78 -3.39 -11.63 20.36
CA ASP A 78 -2.06 -11.25 19.89
C ASP A 78 -2.15 -10.38 18.61
N ASP A 79 -3.35 -10.20 18.06
CA ASP A 79 -3.57 -9.45 16.82
C ASP A 79 -3.23 -7.97 16.97
N VAL A 80 -3.39 -7.40 18.17
CA VAL A 80 -3.18 -5.96 18.40
C VAL A 80 -1.74 -5.56 18.10
N GLY A 81 -0.76 -6.37 18.51
CA GLY A 81 0.65 -6.11 18.23
C GLY A 81 0.98 -6.20 16.73
N LEU A 82 0.41 -7.18 16.04
CA LEU A 82 0.58 -7.35 14.59
C LEU A 82 -0.06 -6.18 13.83
N LEU A 83 -1.29 -5.80 14.19
CA LEU A 83 -1.99 -4.68 13.61
C LEU A 83 -1.27 -3.36 13.89
N MET A 84 -0.70 -3.17 15.09
CA MET A 84 0.09 -1.98 15.40
C MET A 84 1.32 -1.88 14.50
N ARG A 85 2.07 -2.99 14.32
CA ARG A 85 3.20 -3.04 13.39
C ARG A 85 2.78 -2.71 11.96
N GLN A 86 1.66 -3.26 11.50
CA GLN A 86 1.11 -2.95 10.18
C GLN A 86 0.65 -1.50 10.07
N ALA A 87 0.08 -0.90 11.13
CA ALA A 87 -0.34 0.49 11.12
C ALA A 87 0.85 1.45 11.06
N LEU A 88 1.95 1.14 11.76
CA LEU A 88 3.18 1.92 11.70
C LEU A 88 3.82 1.89 10.31
N ASP A 89 3.71 0.79 9.56
CA ASP A 89 4.18 0.72 8.18
C ASP A 89 3.20 1.36 7.18
N LYS A 90 1.91 1.00 7.25
CA LYS A 90 0.93 1.34 6.22
C LYS A 90 0.21 2.66 6.48
N ILE A 91 -0.24 2.90 7.72
CA ILE A 91 -1.08 4.05 8.08
C ILE A 91 -0.24 5.29 8.36
N ALA A 92 0.85 5.16 9.13
CA ALA A 92 1.74 6.29 9.39
C ALA A 92 2.41 6.82 8.11
N PHE A 93 2.56 5.95 7.10
CA PHE A 93 3.06 6.33 5.78
C PHE A 93 2.07 7.19 4.97
N LEU A 94 0.76 6.94 5.03
CA LEU A 94 -0.22 7.56 4.12
C LEU A 94 -0.11 9.10 4.06
N PRO A 95 -0.03 9.82 5.18
CA PRO A 95 0.10 11.27 5.12
C PRO A 95 1.44 11.72 4.50
N PHE A 96 2.54 10.99 4.73
CA PHE A 96 3.80 11.27 4.05
C PHE A 96 3.73 11.01 2.54
N GLY A 97 3.09 9.90 2.14
CA GLY A 97 2.86 9.54 0.76
C GLY A 97 2.13 10.64 -0.03
N LEU A 98 1.18 11.32 0.63
CA LEU A 98 0.46 12.46 0.07
C LEU A 98 1.32 13.73 0.02
N VAL A 99 2.02 14.07 1.11
CA VAL A 99 2.77 15.34 1.25
C VAL A 99 3.85 15.49 0.19
N VAL A 100 4.55 14.41 -0.18
CA VAL A 100 5.66 14.48 -1.16
C VAL A 100 5.23 15.04 -2.50
N ASP A 101 4.15 14.50 -3.08
CA ASP A 101 3.68 14.98 -4.38
C ASP A 101 2.79 16.23 -4.24
N LYS A 102 2.08 16.43 -3.12
CA LYS A 102 1.42 17.71 -2.86
C LYS A 102 2.41 18.87 -2.87
N PHE A 103 3.56 18.71 -2.21
CA PHE A 103 4.65 19.70 -2.26
C PHE A 103 5.10 19.96 -3.70
N ARG A 104 5.33 18.90 -4.50
CA ARG A 104 5.76 19.05 -5.89
C ARG A 104 4.70 19.75 -6.75
N TRP A 105 3.42 19.42 -6.56
CA TRP A 105 2.33 20.08 -7.28
C TRP A 105 2.25 21.57 -6.94
N ASP A 106 2.32 21.91 -5.65
CA ASP A 106 2.30 23.30 -5.19
C ASP A 106 3.55 24.08 -5.68
N VAL A 107 4.70 23.41 -5.86
CA VAL A 107 5.89 23.99 -6.53
C VAL A 107 5.68 24.17 -8.04
N PHE A 108 5.13 23.16 -8.73
CA PHE A 108 4.93 23.19 -10.18
C PHE A 108 3.83 24.17 -10.61
N SER A 109 2.81 24.38 -9.77
CA SER A 109 1.78 25.40 -9.99
C SER A 109 2.30 26.82 -9.73
N GLY A 110 3.39 26.95 -8.96
CA GLY A 110 3.93 28.24 -8.51
C GLY A 110 3.34 28.74 -7.20
N ASP A 111 2.48 27.97 -6.53
CA ASP A 111 1.91 28.32 -5.22
C ASP A 111 3.00 28.38 -4.12
N ILE A 112 4.03 27.54 -4.23
CA ILE A 112 5.26 27.63 -3.42
C ILE A 112 6.38 28.16 -4.32
N THR A 113 6.83 29.38 -4.03
CA THR A 113 7.94 30.02 -4.74
C THR A 113 9.31 29.47 -4.30
N PRO A 114 10.38 29.61 -5.13
CA PRO A 114 11.70 29.07 -4.82
C PRO A 114 12.28 29.47 -3.46
N ASP A 115 12.05 30.71 -3.04
CA ASP A 115 12.48 31.24 -1.73
C ASP A 115 11.70 30.66 -0.54
N ARG A 116 10.62 29.91 -0.79
CA ARG A 116 9.73 29.32 0.22
C ARG A 116 9.64 27.81 0.18
N TYR A 117 10.47 27.12 -0.61
CA TYR A 117 10.44 25.65 -0.72
C TYR A 117 10.49 24.94 0.62
N ASN A 118 11.45 25.30 1.49
CA ASN A 118 11.59 24.60 2.75
C ASN A 118 10.46 24.92 3.74
N GLU A 119 9.99 26.17 3.74
CA GLU A 119 8.84 26.59 4.55
C GLU A 119 7.57 25.82 4.14
N GLY A 120 7.28 25.77 2.83
CA GLY A 120 6.13 25.05 2.30
C GLY A 120 6.20 23.54 2.57
N TRP A 121 7.38 22.94 2.46
CA TRP A 121 7.61 21.54 2.85
C TRP A 121 7.22 21.28 4.31
N TRP A 122 7.74 22.08 5.25
CA TRP A 122 7.45 21.88 6.67
C TRP A 122 6.01 22.26 7.07
N ALA A 123 5.41 23.23 6.39
CA ALA A 123 4.00 23.57 6.56
C ALA A 123 3.11 22.36 6.20
N LEU A 124 3.35 21.72 5.05
CA LEU A 124 2.63 20.50 4.64
C LEU A 124 2.88 19.34 5.60
N ARG A 125 4.13 19.12 6.02
CA ARG A 125 4.45 18.07 7.00
C ARG A 125 3.74 18.27 8.33
N THR A 126 3.67 19.51 8.82
CA THR A 126 2.94 19.84 10.05
C THR A 126 1.45 19.60 9.85
N GLN A 127 0.87 20.13 8.77
CA GLN A 127 -0.56 20.04 8.51
C GLN A 127 -1.05 18.58 8.39
N TYR A 128 -0.35 17.76 7.61
CA TYR A 128 -0.83 16.41 7.28
C TYR A 128 -0.27 15.33 8.21
N GLN A 129 0.90 15.52 8.81
CA GLN A 129 1.56 14.50 9.65
C GLN A 129 1.65 14.87 11.14
N GLY A 130 1.48 16.14 11.50
CA GLY A 130 1.74 16.61 12.86
C GLY A 130 3.21 16.60 13.24
N ILE A 131 4.12 16.73 12.26
CA ILE A 131 5.56 16.68 12.47
C ILE A 131 6.17 18.05 12.19
N ALA A 132 6.90 18.57 13.17
CA ALA A 132 7.69 19.79 13.08
C ALA A 132 9.20 19.48 12.93
N PRO A 133 10.01 20.41 12.37
CA PRO A 133 11.45 20.25 12.37
C PRO A 133 12.02 20.31 13.81
N PRO A 134 13.09 19.56 14.12
CA PRO A 134 13.69 19.55 15.46
C PRO A 134 14.48 20.82 15.79
N SER A 135 14.78 21.64 14.79
CA SER A 135 15.49 22.92 14.93
C SER A 135 15.09 23.89 13.81
N PRO A 136 15.33 25.20 13.97
CA PRO A 136 15.15 26.16 12.88
C PRO A 136 15.89 25.70 11.62
N ARG A 137 15.23 25.82 10.46
CA ARG A 137 15.80 25.44 9.17
C ARG A 137 16.45 26.66 8.51
N PRO A 138 17.59 26.50 7.84
CA PRO A 138 18.23 27.61 7.14
C PRO A 138 17.38 28.06 5.95
N ALA A 139 17.50 29.34 5.58
CA ALA A 139 16.72 29.94 4.50
C ALA A 139 17.03 29.33 3.12
N ASP A 140 18.24 28.81 2.92
CA ASP A 140 18.69 28.10 1.73
C ASP A 140 18.55 26.56 1.83
N GLY A 141 17.82 26.08 2.85
CA GLY A 141 17.58 24.65 3.02
C GLY A 141 16.63 24.08 1.96
N PHE A 142 16.80 22.79 1.62
CA PHE A 142 15.91 22.08 0.71
C PHE A 142 15.65 20.64 1.20
N ASP A 143 14.88 20.51 2.28
CA ASP A 143 14.71 19.22 2.96
C ASP A 143 13.90 18.22 2.14
N ALA A 144 12.97 18.68 1.31
CA ALA A 144 12.26 17.82 0.36
C ALA A 144 13.24 17.07 -0.56
N GLY A 145 14.36 17.69 -0.93
CA GLY A 145 15.41 17.10 -1.76
C GLY A 145 16.15 15.93 -1.10
N SER A 146 16.05 15.75 0.22
CA SER A 146 16.63 14.60 0.94
C SER A 146 15.88 13.29 0.68
N LYS A 147 14.64 13.35 0.16
CA LYS A 147 13.87 12.18 -0.23
C LYS A 147 14.13 11.84 -1.69
N TYR A 148 14.87 10.75 -1.96
CA TYR A 148 15.27 10.26 -3.29
C TYR A 148 14.29 10.53 -4.45
N HIS A 149 13.00 10.24 -4.26
CA HIS A 149 11.99 10.39 -5.30
C HIS A 149 11.81 11.83 -5.80
N VAL A 150 12.12 12.83 -4.98
CA VAL A 150 12.06 14.25 -5.34
C VAL A 150 13.16 14.61 -6.36
N PRO A 151 14.48 14.49 -6.05
CA PRO A 151 15.53 14.75 -7.05
C PRO A 151 15.59 13.71 -8.17
N GLY A 152 15.09 12.49 -7.93
CA GLY A 152 14.96 11.43 -8.95
C GLY A 152 13.79 11.61 -9.91
N ASN A 153 12.96 12.65 -9.73
CA ASN A 153 11.75 12.93 -10.51
C ASN A 153 10.80 11.72 -10.64
N VAL A 154 10.68 10.92 -9.58
CA VAL A 154 9.78 9.76 -9.53
C VAL A 154 8.50 10.19 -8.81
N PRO A 155 7.30 10.06 -9.43
CA PRO A 155 6.03 10.31 -8.74
C PRO A 155 5.91 9.48 -7.45
N TYR A 156 5.45 10.09 -6.37
CA TYR A 156 5.29 9.44 -5.06
C TYR A 156 3.82 9.07 -4.75
N THR A 157 2.85 9.73 -5.38
CA THR A 157 1.41 9.44 -5.26
C THR A 157 1.09 7.99 -5.60
N ARG A 158 1.90 7.33 -6.45
CA ARG A 158 1.80 5.90 -6.74
C ARG A 158 1.70 5.04 -5.48
N TYR A 159 2.52 5.33 -4.47
CA TYR A 159 2.53 4.58 -3.21
C TYR A 159 1.31 4.92 -2.34
N PHE A 160 0.84 6.17 -2.37
CA PHE A 160 -0.39 6.56 -1.68
C PHE A 160 -1.61 5.82 -2.25
N LEU A 161 -1.75 5.81 -3.57
CA LEU A 161 -2.82 5.08 -4.27
C LEU A 161 -2.71 3.57 -4.04
N ALA A 162 -1.48 3.03 -4.10
CA ALA A 162 -1.24 1.62 -3.85
C ALA A 162 -1.68 1.20 -2.45
N ARG A 163 -1.45 2.04 -1.42
CA ARG A 163 -1.90 1.77 -0.06
C ARG A 163 -3.42 1.75 0.09
N ILE A 164 -4.17 2.46 -0.74
CA ILE A 164 -5.64 2.38 -0.76
C ILE A 164 -6.07 1.10 -1.48
N LEU A 165 -5.55 0.91 -2.69
CA LEU A 165 -5.89 -0.21 -3.56
C LEU A 165 -5.53 -1.58 -2.96
N GLN A 166 -4.39 -1.71 -2.26
CA GLN A 166 -3.97 -2.98 -1.65
C GLN A 166 -5.05 -3.53 -0.71
N PHE A 167 -5.67 -2.68 0.12
CA PHE A 167 -6.68 -3.09 1.09
C PHE A 167 -8.02 -3.33 0.40
N GLN A 168 -8.36 -2.53 -0.61
CA GLN A 168 -9.58 -2.72 -1.40
C GLN A 168 -9.55 -4.04 -2.19
N PHE A 169 -8.43 -4.34 -2.85
CA PHE A 169 -8.21 -5.61 -3.53
C PHE A 169 -8.21 -6.78 -2.53
N TYR A 170 -7.53 -6.63 -1.39
CA TYR A 170 -7.49 -7.64 -0.36
C TYR A 170 -8.88 -7.97 0.19
N LYS A 171 -9.67 -6.94 0.51
CA LYS A 171 -11.07 -7.11 0.94
C LYS A 171 -11.90 -7.82 -0.12
N ALA A 172 -11.79 -7.40 -1.38
CA ALA A 172 -12.52 -8.05 -2.48
C ALA A 172 -12.16 -9.55 -2.61
N ALA A 173 -10.87 -9.90 -2.51
CA ALA A 173 -10.42 -11.29 -2.53
C ALA A 173 -11.01 -12.11 -1.36
N CYS A 174 -11.03 -11.53 -0.16
CA CYS A 174 -11.61 -12.14 1.03
C CYS A 174 -13.13 -12.33 0.92
N ASP A 175 -13.83 -11.34 0.37
CA ASP A 175 -15.27 -11.42 0.14
C ASP A 175 -15.60 -12.52 -0.89
N GLN A 176 -14.79 -12.67 -1.95
CA GLN A 176 -14.96 -13.71 -2.98
C GLN A 176 -14.83 -15.14 -2.44
N ILE A 177 -14.03 -15.36 -1.40
CA ILE A 177 -13.95 -16.67 -0.72
C ILE A 177 -14.99 -16.82 0.40
N GLY A 178 -15.86 -15.83 0.59
CA GLY A 178 -16.89 -15.84 1.62
C GLY A 178 -16.36 -15.70 3.05
N TRP A 179 -15.16 -15.13 3.25
CA TRP A 179 -14.58 -14.93 4.57
C TRP A 179 -15.50 -14.09 5.47
N LYS A 180 -15.72 -14.54 6.71
CA LYS A 180 -16.61 -13.87 7.70
C LYS A 180 -15.88 -13.40 8.95
N GLY A 181 -14.60 -13.73 9.10
CA GLY A 181 -13.80 -13.32 10.25
C GLY A 181 -13.27 -11.89 10.12
N PRO A 182 -12.43 -11.44 11.08
CA PRO A 182 -11.71 -10.19 10.97
C PRO A 182 -10.87 -10.15 9.68
N LEU A 183 -10.89 -9.02 8.98
CA LEU A 183 -10.29 -8.93 7.65
C LEU A 183 -8.78 -9.22 7.68
N HIS A 184 -8.06 -8.76 8.71
CA HIS A 184 -6.61 -8.98 8.87
C HIS A 184 -6.19 -10.44 9.09
N ARG A 185 -7.14 -11.36 9.31
CA ARG A 185 -6.90 -12.82 9.44
C ARG A 185 -7.24 -13.62 8.18
N CYS A 186 -7.85 -12.98 7.18
CA CYS A 186 -8.20 -13.64 5.93
C CYS A 186 -6.93 -14.17 5.22
N SER A 187 -7.03 -15.30 4.55
CA SER A 187 -6.09 -15.65 3.51
C SER A 187 -6.86 -16.26 2.34
N PHE A 188 -6.59 -15.76 1.14
CA PHE A 188 -7.18 -16.30 -0.09
C PHE A 188 -6.27 -17.34 -0.77
N TYR A 189 -5.25 -17.82 -0.07
CA TYR A 189 -4.36 -18.88 -0.53
C TYR A 189 -5.15 -20.11 -1.00
N GLY A 190 -4.76 -20.68 -2.14
CA GLY A 190 -5.41 -21.85 -2.74
C GLY A 190 -6.72 -21.56 -3.49
N SER A 191 -7.27 -20.34 -3.42
CA SER A 191 -8.51 -19.99 -4.14
C SER A 191 -8.28 -19.81 -5.64
N LYS A 192 -8.64 -20.83 -6.43
CA LYS A 192 -8.60 -20.77 -7.90
C LYS A 192 -9.54 -19.71 -8.48
N GLU A 193 -10.67 -19.46 -7.82
CA GLU A 193 -11.65 -18.47 -8.28
C GLU A 193 -11.12 -17.04 -8.11
N VAL A 194 -10.49 -16.72 -6.97
CA VAL A 194 -9.80 -15.43 -6.78
C VAL A 194 -8.69 -15.28 -7.81
N GLY A 195 -7.88 -16.33 -8.01
CA GLY A 195 -6.80 -16.32 -9.01
C GLY A 195 -7.30 -16.05 -10.43
N LYS A 196 -8.43 -16.67 -10.83
CA LYS A 196 -9.05 -16.44 -12.15
C LYS A 196 -9.51 -14.99 -12.32
N ARG A 197 -10.17 -14.42 -11.31
CA ARG A 197 -10.65 -13.02 -11.33
C ARG A 197 -9.50 -12.03 -11.32
N LEU A 198 -8.50 -12.28 -10.48
CA LEU A 198 -7.29 -11.47 -10.44
C LEU A 198 -6.63 -11.48 -11.82
N ASN A 199 -6.38 -12.65 -12.40
CA ASN A 199 -5.75 -12.77 -13.72
C ASN A 199 -6.52 -12.03 -14.82
N ALA A 200 -7.86 -12.09 -14.81
CA ALA A 200 -8.68 -11.34 -15.77
C ALA A 200 -8.49 -9.81 -15.68
N MET A 201 -8.29 -9.26 -14.47
CA MET A 201 -7.89 -7.86 -14.29
C MET A 201 -6.44 -7.62 -14.74
N LEU A 202 -5.52 -8.52 -14.37
CA LEU A 202 -4.10 -8.37 -14.69
C LEU A 202 -3.82 -8.39 -16.20
N GLU A 203 -4.52 -9.23 -16.96
CA GLU A 203 -4.38 -9.34 -18.42
C GLU A 203 -4.76 -8.04 -19.16
N MET A 204 -5.54 -7.16 -18.53
CA MET A 204 -5.91 -5.88 -19.15
C MET A 204 -4.71 -4.95 -19.33
N GLY A 205 -3.68 -5.06 -18.49
CA GLY A 205 -2.57 -4.11 -18.45
C GLY A 205 -3.08 -2.66 -18.38
N ALA A 206 -2.56 -1.80 -19.27
CA ALA A 206 -3.01 -0.42 -19.44
C ALA A 206 -3.95 -0.22 -20.66
N SER A 207 -4.53 -1.31 -21.21
CA SER A 207 -5.39 -1.25 -22.40
C SER A 207 -6.81 -0.73 -22.12
N LYS A 208 -7.19 -0.60 -20.85
CA LYS A 208 -8.50 -0.13 -20.39
C LYS A 208 -8.33 1.01 -19.38
N PRO A 209 -9.32 1.92 -19.27
CA PRO A 209 -9.37 2.85 -18.15
C PRO A 209 -9.26 2.10 -16.82
N TRP A 210 -8.45 2.62 -15.88
CA TRP A 210 -8.24 1.97 -14.58
C TRP A 210 -9.53 1.65 -13.79
N PRO A 211 -10.64 2.42 -13.88
CA PRO A 211 -11.87 2.05 -13.18
C PRO A 211 -12.47 0.74 -13.69
N ASP A 212 -12.29 0.41 -14.97
CA ASP A 212 -12.79 -0.83 -15.57
C ASP A 212 -11.97 -2.03 -15.06
N ALA A 213 -10.65 -1.87 -14.94
CA ALA A 213 -9.78 -2.87 -14.35
C ALA A 213 -10.12 -3.09 -12.86
N LEU A 214 -10.32 -2.01 -12.09
CA LEU A 214 -10.72 -2.09 -10.69
C LEU A 214 -12.05 -2.83 -10.52
N GLU A 215 -13.04 -2.53 -11.36
CA GLU A 215 -14.36 -3.14 -11.32
C GLU A 215 -14.32 -4.64 -11.66
N ALA A 216 -13.47 -5.05 -12.60
CA ALA A 216 -13.32 -6.45 -12.99
C ALA A 216 -12.93 -7.37 -11.82
N PHE A 217 -12.18 -6.86 -10.84
CA PHE A 217 -11.78 -7.63 -9.67
C PHE A 217 -12.61 -7.31 -8.42
N THR A 218 -12.90 -6.04 -8.16
CA THR A 218 -13.54 -5.60 -6.91
C THR A 218 -15.06 -5.43 -7.00
N GLY A 219 -15.60 -5.35 -8.22
CA GLY A 219 -16.99 -4.96 -8.47
C GLY A 219 -17.29 -3.48 -8.26
N SER A 220 -16.27 -2.65 -7.99
CA SER A 220 -16.40 -1.20 -7.82
C SER A 220 -15.53 -0.44 -8.83
N ARG A 221 -16.02 0.70 -9.32
CA ARG A 221 -15.27 1.63 -10.18
C ARG A 221 -14.54 2.73 -9.39
N GLN A 222 -14.71 2.77 -8.06
CA GLN A 222 -14.20 3.83 -7.19
C GLN A 222 -13.15 3.28 -6.25
N MET A 223 -12.09 4.06 -6.04
CA MET A 223 -11.13 3.79 -4.95
C MET A 223 -11.79 4.08 -3.60
N ASP A 224 -11.63 3.15 -2.65
CA ASP A 224 -12.32 3.21 -1.37
C ASP A 224 -11.37 2.95 -0.18
N GLY A 225 -11.26 3.94 0.72
CA GLY A 225 -10.50 3.85 1.96
C GLY A 225 -11.17 3.04 3.07
N ALA A 226 -12.45 2.68 2.94
CA ALA A 226 -13.19 1.94 3.96
C ALA A 226 -12.60 0.54 4.22
N ALA A 227 -11.96 -0.08 3.23
CA ALA A 227 -11.27 -1.35 3.41
C ALA A 227 -10.09 -1.26 4.40
N ILE A 228 -9.41 -0.10 4.44
CA ILE A 228 -8.37 0.20 5.44
C ILE A 228 -8.97 0.21 6.84
N VAL A 229 -10.09 0.93 7.00
CA VAL A 229 -10.80 1.04 8.29
C VAL A 229 -11.27 -0.33 8.76
N ALA A 230 -11.83 -1.15 7.86
CA ALA A 230 -12.26 -2.51 8.17
C ALA A 230 -11.09 -3.41 8.60
N TYR A 231 -9.93 -3.29 7.94
CA TYR A 231 -8.73 -4.05 8.28
C TYR A 231 -8.20 -3.71 9.68
N PHE A 232 -8.16 -2.41 10.03
CA PHE A 232 -7.61 -1.93 11.30
C PHE A 232 -8.65 -1.75 12.41
N ALA A 233 -9.91 -2.12 12.20
CA ALA A 233 -10.98 -1.91 13.18
C ALA A 233 -10.64 -2.41 14.60
N PRO A 234 -10.05 -3.62 14.79
CA PRO A 234 -9.67 -4.07 16.14
C PRO A 234 -8.63 -3.16 16.80
N LEU A 235 -7.62 -2.71 16.04
CA LEU A 235 -6.61 -1.79 16.55
C LEU A 235 -7.21 -0.42 16.87
N MET A 236 -8.11 0.09 16.01
CA MET A 236 -8.78 1.36 16.24
C MET A 236 -9.56 1.34 17.55
N ASP A 237 -10.23 0.24 17.87
CA ASP A 237 -10.98 0.11 19.12
C ASP A 237 -10.06 0.07 20.35
N GLU A 238 -8.92 -0.62 20.25
CA GLU A 238 -7.91 -0.60 21.31
C GLU A 238 -7.28 0.79 21.49
N LEU A 239 -6.99 1.50 20.39
CA LEU A 239 -6.45 2.85 20.43
C LEU A 239 -7.44 3.86 21.04
N LYS A 240 -8.74 3.73 20.78
CA LYS A 240 -9.77 4.56 21.42
C LYS A 240 -9.78 4.37 22.94
N LYS A 241 -9.68 3.12 23.41
CA LYS A 241 -9.60 2.80 24.85
C LYS A 241 -8.32 3.37 25.46
N ALA A 242 -7.17 3.13 24.81
CA ALA A 242 -5.86 3.57 25.29
C ALA A 242 -5.72 5.11 25.33
N ASN A 243 -6.43 5.82 24.45
CA ASN A 243 -6.43 7.27 24.40
C ASN A 243 -7.61 7.92 25.14
N ALA A 244 -8.38 7.16 25.92
CA ALA A 244 -9.45 7.73 26.74
C ALA A 244 -8.90 8.83 27.66
N GLY A 245 -9.50 10.01 27.62
CA GLY A 245 -9.06 11.18 28.40
C GLY A 245 -7.86 11.95 27.81
N ARG A 246 -7.34 11.55 26.65
CA ARG A 246 -6.28 12.29 25.94
C ARG A 246 -6.88 13.19 24.85
N GLN A 247 -6.24 14.33 24.61
CA GLN A 247 -6.51 15.14 23.42
C GLN A 247 -5.82 14.49 22.22
N CYS A 248 -6.60 14.17 21.19
CA CYS A 248 -6.08 13.61 19.94
C CYS A 248 -6.06 14.71 18.87
N GLY A 249 -4.92 14.89 18.23
CA GLY A 249 -4.65 15.99 17.31
C GLY A 249 -3.35 16.70 17.67
N TRP A 250 -2.97 17.68 16.87
CA TRP A 250 -1.80 18.54 17.06
C TRP A 250 -2.14 19.98 16.70
#